data_AF-M6W392-F1
#
_entry.id   AF-M6W392-F1
#
_cell.length_a   1.000
_cell.length_b   1.000
_cell.length_c   1.000
_cell.angle_alpha   90.00
_cell.angle_beta   90.00
_cell.angle_gamma   90.00
#
_symmetry.space_group_name_H-M   'P 1'
#
loop_
_entity.id
_entity.type
_entity.pdbx_description
1 polymer ?
#
loop_
_entity_poly.entity_id
_entity_poly.type
_entity_poly.pdbx_seq_one_letter_code
_entity_poly.pdbx_strand_id
1 'polypeptide(L)'
;MDPIWTEAISSGVVSYYRPALEKALQKFPKETKASIGNLFKKAIDSDNPDSIEFIARYISDLSVSFTSHRDVLLTVLRSPKILERLLQAGLDPNRIYEFKENVWVINGRRIEGIEEESFLIFCLKDDRDTSVNSLQLLLKHGAKANLEPVKRFFGIDPNAVLKYDSSDNSLHSRKRRILAEWMKNNP
;
A
#
# COMPACT_ATOMS: atom_id res chain seq x y z
N MET A 1 -0.40 16.73 -30.32
CA MET A 1 -1.31 16.82 -29.15
C MET A 1 -1.24 18.25 -28.63
N ASP A 2 -2.33 18.79 -28.07
CA ASP A 2 -2.29 20.08 -27.37
C ASP A 2 -1.26 20.00 -26.22
N PRO A 3 -0.27 20.91 -26.15
CA PRO A 3 0.75 20.90 -25.09
C PRO A 3 0.16 20.88 -23.67
N ILE A 4 -0.98 21.55 -23.46
CA ILE A 4 -1.65 21.62 -22.16
C ILE A 4 -2.17 20.24 -21.76
N TRP A 5 -2.79 19.52 -22.69
CA TRP A 5 -3.26 18.16 -22.43
C TRP A 5 -2.12 17.17 -22.22
N THR A 6 -1.04 17.33 -22.98
CA THR A 6 0.16 16.51 -22.85
C THR A 6 0.70 16.61 -21.43
N GLU A 7 0.88 17.85 -20.94
CA GLU A 7 1.40 18.13 -19.60
C GLU A 7 0.43 17.71 -18.50
N ALA A 8 -0.87 17.98 -18.66
CA ALA A 8 -1.88 17.62 -17.66
C ALA A 8 -2.00 16.09 -17.48
N ILE A 9 -1.82 15.32 -18.54
CA ILE A 9 -1.82 13.86 -18.51
C ILE A 9 -0.51 13.33 -17.93
N SER A 10 0.64 13.80 -18.42
CA SER A 10 1.96 13.32 -17.98
C SER A 10 2.22 13.61 -16.50
N SER A 11 1.81 14.79 -16.01
CA SER A 11 1.92 15.19 -14.60
C SER A 11 0.89 14.52 -13.68
N GLY A 12 -0.12 13.88 -14.26
CA GLY A 12 -1.23 13.24 -13.54
C GLY A 12 -2.29 14.19 -12.99
N VAL A 13 -2.20 15.50 -13.23
CA VAL A 13 -3.11 16.52 -12.66
C VAL A 13 -4.57 16.28 -13.07
N VAL A 14 -4.83 15.64 -14.20
CA VAL A 14 -6.22 15.25 -14.56
C VAL A 14 -6.86 14.29 -13.56
N SER A 15 -6.09 13.57 -12.73
CA SER A 15 -6.60 12.68 -11.69
C SER A 15 -7.29 13.38 -10.52
N TYR A 16 -7.09 14.69 -10.33
CA TYR A 16 -7.83 15.44 -9.30
C TYR A 16 -9.33 15.46 -9.56
N TYR A 17 -9.75 15.34 -10.83
CA TYR A 17 -11.13 15.44 -11.22
C TYR A 17 -11.51 14.32 -12.19
N ARG A 18 -12.31 13.38 -11.70
CA ARG A 18 -12.76 12.18 -12.41
C ARG A 18 -13.23 12.45 -13.84
N PRO A 19 -14.08 13.46 -14.14
CA PRO A 19 -14.48 13.75 -15.53
C PRO A 19 -13.36 14.25 -16.43
N ALA A 20 -12.35 14.97 -15.91
CA ALA A 20 -11.18 15.37 -16.70
C ALA A 20 -10.35 14.15 -17.11
N LEU A 21 -10.17 13.20 -16.18
CA LEU A 21 -9.51 11.94 -16.41
C LEU A 21 -10.24 11.05 -17.42
N GLU A 22 -11.57 10.95 -17.35
CA GLU A 22 -12.38 10.24 -18.37
C GLU A 22 -12.19 10.85 -19.75
N LYS A 23 -12.25 12.18 -19.82
CA LYS A 23 -12.05 12.92 -21.07
C LYS A 23 -10.63 12.73 -21.61
N ALA A 24 -9.62 12.68 -20.74
CA ALA A 24 -8.24 12.37 -21.12
C ALA A 24 -8.14 10.98 -21.75
N LEU A 25 -8.72 9.96 -21.11
CA LEU A 25 -8.68 8.59 -21.63
C LEU A 25 -9.46 8.44 -22.94
N GLN A 26 -10.60 9.12 -23.07
CA GLN A 26 -11.42 9.09 -24.29
C GLN A 26 -10.72 9.77 -25.47
N LYS A 27 -10.12 10.94 -25.25
CA LYS A 27 -9.49 11.73 -26.32
C LYS A 27 -8.05 11.33 -26.62
N PHE A 28 -7.33 10.86 -25.61
CA PHE A 28 -5.90 10.60 -25.64
C PHE A 28 -5.57 9.26 -24.99
N PRO A 29 -6.13 8.14 -25.50
CA PRO A 29 -6.02 6.84 -24.83
C PRO A 29 -4.58 6.33 -24.77
N LYS A 30 -3.73 6.65 -25.75
CA LYS A 30 -2.33 6.17 -25.79
C LYS A 30 -1.50 6.88 -24.72
N GLU A 31 -1.58 8.20 -24.68
CA GLU A 31 -0.84 9.07 -23.77
C GLU A 31 -1.31 8.87 -22.32
N THR A 32 -2.63 8.73 -22.13
CA THR A 32 -3.23 8.47 -20.81
C THR A 32 -2.79 7.11 -20.27
N LYS A 33 -2.81 6.05 -21.09
CA LYS A 33 -2.31 4.72 -20.68
C LYS A 33 -0.81 4.73 -20.41
N ALA A 34 -0.02 5.46 -21.21
CA ALA A 34 1.41 5.62 -20.97
C ALA A 34 1.71 6.32 -19.64
N SER A 35 0.80 7.18 -19.17
CA SER A 35 0.95 7.95 -17.91
C SER A 35 0.18 7.33 -16.74
N ILE A 36 -0.33 6.09 -16.86
CA ILE A 36 -1.25 5.49 -15.87
C ILE A 36 -0.65 5.43 -14.46
N GLY A 37 0.66 5.22 -14.33
CA GLY A 37 1.36 5.22 -13.04
C GLY A 37 1.36 6.61 -12.37
N ASN A 38 1.62 7.68 -13.12
CA ASN A 38 1.59 9.05 -12.60
C ASN A 38 0.16 9.46 -12.23
N LEU A 39 -0.82 9.09 -13.07
CA LEU A 39 -2.23 9.32 -12.80
C LEU A 39 -2.67 8.63 -11.52
N PHE A 40 -2.26 7.37 -11.33
CA PHE A 40 -2.57 6.58 -10.14
C PHE A 40 -1.95 7.19 -8.87
N LYS A 41 -0.64 7.51 -8.92
CA LYS A 41 0.05 8.17 -7.81
C LYS A 41 -0.63 9.48 -7.43
N LYS A 42 -0.95 10.33 -8.41
CA LYS A 42 -1.61 11.62 -8.18
C LYS A 42 -3.01 11.46 -7.59
N ALA A 43 -3.75 10.42 -7.99
CA ALA A 43 -5.05 10.12 -7.41
C ALA A 43 -4.95 9.70 -5.93
N ILE A 44 -3.91 8.93 -5.57
CA ILE A 44 -3.59 8.58 -4.18
C ILE A 44 -3.21 9.83 -3.38
N ASP A 45 -2.29 10.64 -3.89
CA ASP A 45 -1.80 11.85 -3.22
C ASP A 45 -2.91 12.89 -2.99
N SER A 46 -3.98 12.84 -3.79
CA SER A 46 -5.13 13.75 -3.70
C SER A 46 -6.31 13.20 -2.90
N ASP A 47 -6.16 12.03 -2.28
CA ASP A 47 -7.22 11.30 -1.57
C ASP A 47 -8.51 11.18 -2.41
N ASN A 48 -8.38 10.86 -3.71
CA ASN A 48 -9.50 10.81 -4.66
C ASN A 48 -9.90 9.36 -4.97
N PRO A 49 -10.81 8.74 -4.20
CA PRO A 49 -11.19 7.35 -4.37
C PRO A 49 -11.90 7.06 -5.70
N ASP A 50 -12.64 8.04 -6.26
CA ASP A 50 -13.37 7.84 -7.51
C ASP A 50 -12.40 7.75 -8.70
N SER A 51 -11.38 8.61 -8.72
CA SER A 51 -10.31 8.54 -9.72
C SER A 51 -9.50 7.26 -9.57
N ILE A 52 -9.20 6.83 -8.35
CA ILE A 52 -8.50 5.56 -8.09
C ILE A 52 -9.29 4.38 -8.62
N GLU A 53 -10.57 4.29 -8.28
CA GLU A 53 -11.45 3.20 -8.73
C GLU A 53 -11.49 3.13 -10.25
N PHE A 54 -11.49 4.27 -10.93
CA PHE A 54 -11.44 4.30 -12.39
C PHE A 54 -10.10 3.86 -12.97
N ILE A 55 -9.01 4.44 -12.47
CA ILE A 55 -7.65 4.16 -12.97
C ILE A 55 -7.31 2.69 -12.76
N ALA A 56 -7.69 2.12 -11.62
CA ALA A 56 -7.39 0.75 -11.25
C ALA A 56 -7.91 -0.26 -12.28
N ARG A 57 -9.02 0.04 -12.98
CA ARG A 57 -9.58 -0.81 -14.05
C ARG A 57 -8.66 -0.95 -15.27
N TYR A 58 -7.68 -0.06 -15.41
CA TYR A 58 -6.72 -0.04 -16.52
C TYR A 58 -5.32 -0.51 -16.11
N ILE A 59 -5.14 -0.90 -14.86
CA ILE A 59 -3.87 -1.43 -14.34
C ILE A 59 -4.00 -2.95 -14.22
N SER A 60 -3.19 -3.68 -14.98
CA SER A 60 -3.22 -5.15 -14.99
C SER A 60 -2.70 -5.75 -13.68
N ASP A 61 -1.75 -5.08 -13.03
CA ASP A 61 -1.20 -5.46 -11.75
C ASP A 61 -1.00 -4.21 -10.89
N LEU A 62 -1.94 -3.99 -9.95
CA LEU A 62 -1.90 -2.86 -9.02
C LEU A 62 -0.67 -2.91 -8.10
N SER A 63 -0.10 -4.09 -7.87
CA SER A 63 1.06 -4.22 -6.98
C SER A 63 2.30 -3.51 -7.50
N VAL A 64 2.47 -3.43 -8.83
CA VAL A 64 3.60 -2.76 -9.48
C VAL A 64 3.65 -1.28 -9.11
N SER A 65 2.52 -0.66 -8.78
CA SER A 65 2.51 0.75 -8.34
C SER A 65 3.21 0.99 -7.00
N PHE A 66 3.44 -0.07 -6.21
CA PHE A 66 3.99 0.02 -4.85
C PHE A 66 5.43 -0.53 -4.71
N THR A 67 5.95 -1.26 -5.71
CA THR A 67 7.21 -2.04 -5.61
C THR A 67 8.45 -1.25 -5.24
N SER A 68 8.44 0.07 -5.37
CA SER A 68 9.57 0.95 -5.01
C SER A 68 9.17 2.16 -4.17
N HIS A 69 7.91 2.25 -3.74
CA HIS A 69 7.32 3.46 -3.16
C HIS A 69 6.68 3.17 -1.80
N ARG A 70 7.52 3.05 -0.77
CA ARG A 70 7.08 2.83 0.61
C ARG A 70 6.14 3.92 1.09
N ASP A 71 6.39 5.16 0.66
CA ASP A 71 5.55 6.34 0.93
C ASP A 71 4.13 6.16 0.38
N VAL A 72 4.00 5.73 -0.88
CA VAL A 72 2.69 5.49 -1.51
C VAL A 72 1.93 4.36 -0.81
N LEU A 73 2.63 3.29 -0.42
CA LEU A 73 2.04 2.18 0.35
C LEU A 73 1.48 2.68 1.69
N LEU A 74 2.26 3.48 2.43
CA LEU A 74 1.82 4.08 3.69
C LEU A 74 0.64 5.04 3.50
N THR A 75 0.64 5.87 2.44
CA THR A 75 -0.49 6.76 2.12
C THR A 75 -1.77 5.95 1.89
N VAL A 76 -1.70 4.85 1.15
CA VAL A 76 -2.83 3.94 0.95
C VAL A 76 -3.30 3.33 2.28
N LEU A 77 -2.39 2.81 3.11
CA LEU A 77 -2.75 2.24 4.41
C LEU A 77 -3.35 3.28 5.37
N ARG A 78 -3.02 4.57 5.19
CA ARG A 78 -3.55 5.66 6.01
C ARG A 78 -4.85 6.24 5.45
N SER A 79 -5.30 5.81 4.27
CA SER A 79 -6.63 6.11 3.71
C SER A 79 -7.43 4.80 3.51
N PRO A 80 -8.20 4.36 4.53
CA PRO A 80 -9.02 3.15 4.45
C PRO A 80 -9.96 3.13 3.24
N LYS A 81 -10.48 4.31 2.85
CA LYS A 81 -11.34 4.45 1.67
C LYS A 81 -10.60 4.08 0.38
N ILE A 82 -9.38 4.56 0.21
CA ILE A 82 -8.54 4.21 -0.93
C ILE A 82 -8.21 2.73 -0.91
N LEU A 83 -7.75 2.22 0.23
CA LEU A 83 -7.38 0.82 0.37
C LEU A 83 -8.55 -0.11 0.00
N GLU A 84 -9.76 0.19 0.49
CA GLU A 84 -10.95 -0.60 0.17
C GLU A 84 -11.23 -0.62 -1.35
N ARG A 85 -11.12 0.53 -2.04
CA ARG A 85 -11.28 0.58 -3.50
C ARG A 85 -10.24 -0.24 -4.23
N LEU A 86 -8.99 -0.23 -3.78
CA LEU A 86 -7.92 -1.02 -4.38
C LEU A 86 -8.12 -2.51 -4.17
N LEU A 87 -8.51 -2.93 -2.96
CA LEU A 87 -8.83 -4.32 -2.66
C LEU A 87 -10.03 -4.81 -3.49
N GLN A 88 -11.07 -3.99 -3.66
CA GLN A 88 -12.21 -4.27 -4.54
C GLN A 88 -11.80 -4.37 -6.02
N ALA A 89 -10.79 -3.61 -6.43
CA ALA A 89 -10.22 -3.63 -7.78
C ALA A 89 -9.21 -4.76 -8.02
N GLY A 90 -8.99 -5.65 -7.04
CA GLY A 90 -8.14 -6.83 -7.20
C GLY A 90 -6.70 -6.66 -6.71
N LEU A 91 -6.40 -5.63 -5.90
CA LEU A 91 -5.13 -5.55 -5.18
C LEU A 91 -4.99 -6.77 -4.27
N ASP A 92 -3.91 -7.54 -4.44
CA ASP A 92 -3.61 -8.67 -3.56
C ASP A 92 -3.12 -8.18 -2.19
N PRO A 93 -3.89 -8.41 -1.10
CA PRO A 93 -3.47 -7.99 0.25
C PRO A 93 -2.27 -8.80 0.78
N ASN A 94 -1.96 -9.94 0.15
CA ASN A 94 -0.87 -10.83 0.53
C ASN A 94 0.41 -10.60 -0.27
N ARG A 95 0.42 -9.59 -1.17
CA ARG A 95 1.61 -9.23 -1.92
C ARG A 95 2.77 -8.93 -0.98
N ILE A 96 3.93 -9.50 -1.30
CA ILE A 96 5.20 -9.19 -0.67
C ILE A 96 5.92 -8.12 -1.49
N TYR A 97 6.39 -7.09 -0.80
CA TYR A 97 7.15 -6.00 -1.38
C TYR A 97 8.58 -6.02 -0.87
N GLU A 98 9.52 -5.90 -1.79
CA GLU A 98 10.95 -5.87 -1.49
C GLU A 98 11.41 -4.41 -1.43
N PHE A 99 11.92 -3.98 -0.27
CA PHE A 99 12.52 -2.66 -0.10
C PHE A 99 14.01 -2.82 0.19
N LYS A 100 14.83 -2.11 -0.57
CA LYS A 100 16.25 -1.97 -0.23
C LYS A 100 16.36 -1.15 1.04
N GLU A 101 16.92 -1.73 2.08
CA GLU A 101 17.20 -1.02 3.31
C GLU A 101 18.56 -0.35 3.27
N ASN A 102 18.77 0.55 4.22
CA ASN A 102 20.00 1.29 4.42
C ASN A 102 21.21 0.34 4.51
N VAL A 103 22.35 0.85 4.03
CA VAL A 103 23.63 0.20 4.18
C VAL A 103 23.99 0.12 5.66
N TRP A 104 23.98 -1.09 6.22
CA TRP A 104 24.41 -1.35 7.59
C TRP A 104 25.92 -1.47 7.65
N VAL A 105 26.57 -0.86 8.63
CA VAL A 105 28.01 -1.04 8.86
C VAL A 105 28.21 -2.05 9.98
N ILE A 106 28.55 -3.28 9.63
CA ILE A 106 28.90 -4.35 10.58
C ILE A 106 30.39 -4.62 10.44
N ASN A 107 31.15 -4.47 11.53
CA ASN A 107 32.61 -4.64 11.54
C ASN A 107 33.32 -3.86 10.42
N GLY A 108 32.85 -2.64 10.12
CA GLY A 108 33.40 -1.79 9.05
C GLY A 108 32.97 -2.18 7.63
N ARG A 109 32.18 -3.24 7.44
CA ARG A 109 31.63 -3.64 6.14
C ARG A 109 30.23 -3.11 5.94
N ARG A 110 30.01 -2.50 4.78
CA ARG A 110 28.72 -2.07 4.26
C ARG A 110 27.94 -3.28 3.77
N ILE A 111 26.79 -3.56 4.37
CA ILE A 111 25.89 -4.64 3.98
C ILE A 111 24.57 -4.00 3.56
N GLU A 112 24.19 -4.22 2.31
CA GLU A 112 22.86 -3.89 1.81
C GLU A 112 21.88 -5.00 2.23
N GLY A 113 20.82 -4.63 2.94
CA GLY A 113 19.72 -5.53 3.29
C GLY A 113 18.54 -5.34 2.34
N ILE A 114 17.80 -6.41 2.09
CA ILE A 114 16.47 -6.35 1.47
C ILE A 114 15.46 -6.71 2.57
N GLU A 115 14.51 -5.82 2.83
CA GLU A 115 13.33 -6.11 3.65
C GLU A 115 12.19 -6.58 2.75
N GLU A 116 11.59 -7.73 3.08
CA GLU A 116 10.42 -8.27 2.40
C GLU A 116 9.19 -8.17 3.31
N GLU A 117 8.25 -7.28 3.01
CA GLU A 117 7.08 -7.02 3.87
C GLU A 117 5.75 -7.02 3.10
N SER A 118 4.69 -7.52 3.75
CA SER A 118 3.32 -7.47 3.22
C SER A 118 2.56 -6.23 3.70
N PHE A 119 1.43 -5.90 3.05
CA PHE A 119 0.53 -4.84 3.52
C PHE A 119 0.14 -5.00 4.99
N LEU A 120 -0.12 -6.23 5.44
CA LEU A 120 -0.49 -6.51 6.82
C LEU A 120 0.64 -6.14 7.78
N ILE A 121 1.89 -6.49 7.47
CA ILE A 121 3.06 -6.14 8.29
C ILE A 121 3.27 -4.62 8.34
N PHE A 122 3.17 -3.92 7.21
CA PHE A 122 3.22 -2.46 7.19
C PHE A 122 2.13 -1.85 8.06
N CYS A 123 0.91 -2.36 7.95
CA CYS A 123 -0.23 -1.87 8.71
C CYS A 123 -0.06 -2.05 10.23
N LEU A 124 0.56 -3.15 10.66
CA LEU A 124 0.86 -3.41 12.07
C LEU A 124 1.97 -2.47 12.61
N LYS A 125 2.96 -2.14 11.77
CA LYS A 125 4.07 -1.23 12.10
C LYS A 125 3.70 0.25 12.05
N ASP A 126 2.70 0.63 11.27
CA ASP A 126 2.28 2.03 11.15
C ASP A 126 1.77 2.58 12.49
N ASP A 127 1.98 3.87 12.74
CA ASP A 127 1.68 4.55 13.99
C ASP A 127 0.45 5.49 13.89
N ARG A 128 -0.31 5.43 12.79
CA ARG A 128 -1.51 6.25 12.59
C ARG A 128 -2.77 5.49 12.92
N ASP A 129 -3.72 6.11 13.63
CA ASP A 129 -5.00 5.51 13.97
C ASP A 129 -5.81 5.04 12.75
N THR A 130 -5.69 5.72 11.61
CA THR A 130 -6.42 5.36 10.38
C THR A 130 -6.08 3.95 9.89
N SER A 131 -4.87 3.47 10.17
CA SER A 131 -4.45 2.12 9.80
C SER A 131 -5.13 1.03 10.63
N VAL A 132 -5.84 1.33 11.72
CA VAL A 132 -6.69 0.34 12.42
C VAL A 132 -7.84 -0.11 11.52
N ASN A 133 -8.49 0.82 10.82
CA ASN A 133 -9.56 0.49 9.89
C ASN A 133 -9.00 -0.27 8.68
N SER A 134 -7.81 0.12 8.22
CA SER A 134 -7.10 -0.59 7.15
C SER A 134 -6.72 -2.02 7.54
N LEU A 135 -6.33 -2.27 8.80
CA LEU A 135 -6.09 -3.62 9.29
C LEU A 135 -7.35 -4.49 9.16
N GLN A 136 -8.50 -3.98 9.59
CA GLN A 136 -9.76 -4.70 9.47
C GLN A 136 -10.14 -4.97 8.01
N LEU A 137 -9.92 -4.00 7.12
CA LEU A 137 -10.13 -4.17 5.67
C LEU A 137 -9.23 -5.25 5.08
N LEU A 138 -7.93 -5.22 5.39
CA LEU A 138 -6.98 -6.23 4.93
C LEU A 138 -7.42 -7.63 5.35
N LEU A 139 -7.78 -7.82 6.61
CA LEU A 139 -8.25 -9.10 7.15
C LEU A 139 -9.54 -9.55 6.46
N LYS A 140 -10.53 -8.65 6.33
CA LYS A 140 -11.80 -8.90 5.63
C LYS A 140 -11.59 -9.33 4.17
N HIS A 141 -10.56 -8.80 3.51
CA HIS A 141 -10.22 -9.12 2.12
C HIS A 141 -9.21 -10.27 1.98
N GLY A 142 -8.96 -11.05 3.05
CA GLY A 142 -8.18 -12.28 2.97
C GLY A 142 -6.67 -12.09 3.15
N ALA A 143 -6.23 -11.02 3.82
CA ALA A 143 -4.87 -10.94 4.30
C ALA A 143 -4.58 -12.09 5.27
N LYS A 144 -3.53 -12.86 4.98
CA LYS A 144 -3.09 -14.00 5.78
C LYS A 144 -2.50 -13.49 7.09
N ALA A 145 -3.20 -13.79 8.18
CA ALA A 145 -2.82 -13.39 9.53
C ALA A 145 -1.56 -14.11 10.05
N ASN A 146 -1.18 -15.23 9.41
CA ASN A 146 -0.03 -16.06 9.73
C ASN A 146 1.17 -15.82 8.80
N LEU A 147 1.26 -14.66 8.14
CA LEU A 147 2.42 -14.37 7.27
C LEU A 147 3.69 -14.27 8.12
N GLU A 148 4.52 -15.30 8.03
CA GLU A 148 5.93 -15.17 8.37
C GLU A 148 6.55 -14.12 7.43
N PRO A 149 7.31 -13.15 7.94
CA PRO A 149 8.16 -12.30 7.10
C PRO A 149 9.05 -13.21 6.24
N VAL A 150 8.96 -13.09 4.92
CA VAL A 150 9.57 -14.05 4.00
C VAL A 150 11.09 -14.07 4.15
N LYS A 151 11.72 -12.90 4.34
CA LYS A 151 13.12 -12.74 4.78
C LYS A 151 13.31 -11.45 5.56
N ARG A 152 14.08 -11.53 6.65
CA ARG A 152 14.73 -10.37 7.28
C ARG A 152 16.21 -10.67 7.46
N PHE A 153 17.08 -9.75 7.04
CA PHE A 153 18.45 -9.75 7.52
C PHE A 153 18.41 -9.29 8.99
N PHE A 154 18.72 -10.22 9.90
CA PHE A 154 18.72 -10.11 11.37
C PHE A 154 17.36 -10.30 12.09
N GLY A 155 17.06 -11.56 12.43
CA GLY A 155 16.91 -12.01 13.83
C GLY A 155 15.78 -11.48 14.72
N ILE A 156 14.88 -10.62 14.24
CA ILE A 156 13.68 -10.24 15.02
C ILE A 156 12.58 -11.27 14.74
N ASP A 157 12.41 -12.17 15.71
CA ASP A 157 11.34 -13.17 15.78
C ASP A 157 9.98 -12.53 15.41
N PRO A 158 9.24 -13.05 14.41
CA PRO A 158 7.89 -12.60 14.09
C PRO A 158 6.95 -12.73 15.29
N ASN A 159 7.19 -13.72 16.15
CA ASN A 159 6.48 -13.87 17.42
C ASN A 159 6.90 -12.81 18.44
N ALA A 160 7.99 -12.04 18.26
CA ALA A 160 8.26 -10.86 19.09
C ALA A 160 7.20 -9.76 18.90
N VAL A 161 6.58 -9.70 17.72
CA VAL A 161 5.39 -8.88 17.44
C VAL A 161 4.13 -9.44 18.12
N LEU A 162 4.16 -10.67 18.62
CA LEU A 162 3.10 -11.26 19.44
C LEU A 162 3.46 -11.32 20.94
N LYS A 163 4.74 -11.23 21.30
CA LYS A 163 5.28 -11.38 22.68
C LYS A 163 5.35 -10.09 23.51
N TYR A 164 4.96 -8.94 22.95
CA TYR A 164 4.91 -7.69 23.74
C TYR A 164 3.58 -7.64 24.49
N ASP A 165 3.68 -7.50 25.81
CA ASP A 165 2.56 -7.56 26.76
C ASP A 165 1.39 -6.67 26.34
N SER A 166 0.20 -7.28 26.34
CA SER A 166 -1.05 -6.69 25.87
C SER A 166 -1.68 -5.69 26.85
N SER A 167 -0.92 -5.19 27.81
CA SER A 167 -1.42 -4.37 28.93
C SER A 167 -1.39 -2.86 28.65
N ASP A 168 -0.62 -2.40 27.65
CA ASP A 168 -0.62 -1.00 27.26
C ASP A 168 -1.73 -0.69 26.22
N ASN A 169 -2.39 0.45 26.37
CA ASN A 169 -3.42 0.97 25.46
C ASN A 169 -2.82 1.58 24.17
N SER A 170 -1.56 1.28 23.86
CA SER A 170 -0.90 1.72 22.64
C SER A 170 -1.66 1.26 21.37
N LEU A 171 -1.51 2.03 20.30
CA LEU A 171 -2.07 1.70 19.00
C LEU A 171 -1.59 0.33 18.47
N HIS A 172 -0.31 0.01 18.67
CA HIS A 172 0.23 -1.29 18.28
C HIS A 172 -0.42 -2.43 19.05
N SER A 173 -0.61 -2.28 20.37
CA SER A 173 -1.32 -3.26 21.21
C SER A 173 -2.76 -3.46 20.74
N ARG A 174 -3.47 -2.37 20.39
CA ARG A 174 -4.83 -2.43 19.84
C ARG A 174 -4.90 -3.23 18.54
N LYS A 175 -4.00 -2.97 17.58
CA LYS A 175 -3.94 -3.69 16.30
C LYS A 175 -3.64 -5.18 16.48
N ARG A 176 -2.72 -5.52 17.39
CA ARG A 176 -2.39 -6.91 17.72
C ARG A 176 -3.59 -7.65 18.31
N ARG A 177 -4.37 -7.00 19.18
CA ARG A 177 -5.61 -7.57 19.73
C ARG A 177 -6.63 -7.89 18.63
N ILE A 178 -6.85 -6.96 17.70
CA ILE A 178 -7.74 -7.17 16.54
C ILE A 178 -7.27 -8.37 15.72
N LEU A 179 -5.96 -8.49 15.44
CA LEU A 179 -5.40 -9.62 14.70
C LEU A 179 -5.60 -10.95 15.44
N ALA A 180 -5.32 -10.98 16.73
CA ALA A 180 -5.48 -12.18 17.56
C ALA A 180 -6.95 -12.63 17.65
N GLU A 181 -7.88 -11.68 17.83
CA GLU A 181 -9.31 -11.95 17.81
C GLU A 181 -9.77 -12.48 16.45
N TRP A 182 -9.27 -11.91 15.35
CA TRP A 182 -9.56 -12.40 14.00
C TRP A 182 -9.10 -13.85 13.79
N MET A 183 -7.87 -14.17 14.18
CA MET A 183 -7.31 -15.53 14.07
C MET A 183 -8.09 -16.55 14.90
N LYS A 184 -8.54 -16.16 16.11
CA LYS A 184 -9.37 -17.01 16.95
C LYS A 184 -10.72 -17.34 16.30
N ASN A 185 -11.29 -16.38 15.58
CA ASN A 185 -12.60 -16.50 14.95
C ASN A 185 -12.53 -17.10 13.53
N ASN A 186 -11.35 -17.16 12.91
CA ASN A 186 -11.12 -17.65 11.54
C ASN A 186 -9.88 -18.57 11.52
N PRO A 187 -9.97 -19.80 12.07
CA PRO A 187 -8.86 -20.75 12.16
C PRO A 187 -8.42 -21.33 10.81
#